data_AF-A0A9D4R838-F1
#
_entry.id   AF-A0A9D4R838-F1
#
_cell.length_a   1.000
_cell.length_b   1.000
_cell.length_c   1.000
_cell.angle_alpha   90.00
_cell.angle_beta   90.00
_cell.angle_gamma   90.00
#
_symmetry.space_group_name_H-M   'P 1'
#
loop_
_entity.id
_entity.type
_entity.pdbx_description
1 polymer ?
#
loop_
_entity_poly.entity_id
_entity_poly.type
_entity_poly.pdbx_seq_one_letter_code
_entity_poly.pdbx_strand_id
1 'polypeptide(L)'
;MIEERIIDLVYAVTERDEAYLLLSKLVQTERCLVVQDGLDEWWDPEGKLAQPILISCYSQCTILTTTRPWKLTDERIKKSQIVSLFELKGIRYPYILCKNVLDSSGGFTLETFDDFQNCIEENGLDDILLSPMLLSLIVCSWLDGLRLTRSICEVYIVLIDGLFKKASDGQSYFTQPTSRCFQNTRYFHQNMEHFLAISKTAFLMMFSAELEQSLVISDQQLAQYLPQEHKEFALKTGILSERKSICRTYQRSTCSFIHKSMQDFFAAVHIAYNSADLGFVSRYMTEHSDVIFGN
;
A
#
# COMPACT_ATOMS: atom_id res chain seq x y z
N MET A 1 -9.35 -34.18 -6.33
CA MET A 1 -8.46 -35.20 -5.71
C MET A 1 -6.97 -34.93 -5.93
N ILE A 2 -6.51 -34.50 -7.12
CA ILE A 2 -5.11 -34.10 -7.34
C ILE A 2 -4.85 -32.69 -6.77
N GLU A 3 -5.79 -31.75 -6.93
CA GLU A 3 -5.66 -30.36 -6.43
C GLU A 3 -5.50 -30.25 -4.91
N GLU A 4 -6.34 -30.93 -4.11
CA GLU A 4 -6.23 -30.91 -2.64
C GLU A 4 -4.89 -31.48 -2.16
N ARG A 5 -4.40 -32.57 -2.78
CA ARG A 5 -3.11 -33.16 -2.43
C ARG A 5 -1.93 -32.24 -2.75
N ILE A 6 -2.01 -31.45 -3.81
CA ILE A 6 -0.96 -30.52 -4.23
C ILE A 6 -0.88 -29.32 -3.30
N ILE A 7 -2.04 -28.75 -2.94
CA ILE A 7 -2.12 -27.67 -1.95
C ILE A 7 -1.54 -28.18 -0.63
N ASP A 8 -2.02 -29.33 -0.14
CA ASP A 8 -1.51 -29.93 1.10
C ASP A 8 0.00 -30.24 1.02
N LEU A 9 0.52 -30.67 -0.13
CA LEU A 9 1.95 -30.92 -0.35
C LEU A 9 2.75 -29.61 -0.30
N VAL A 10 2.35 -28.56 -1.03
CA VAL A 10 3.04 -27.26 -1.04
C VAL A 10 3.04 -26.63 0.36
N TYR A 11 1.93 -26.74 1.10
CA TYR A 11 1.83 -26.27 2.48
C TYR A 11 2.51 -27.20 3.51
N ALA A 12 2.75 -28.47 3.17
CA ALA A 12 3.46 -29.43 4.02
C ALA A 12 4.98 -29.42 3.81
N VAL A 13 5.47 -28.90 2.68
CA VAL A 13 6.91 -28.80 2.41
C VAL A 13 7.55 -27.80 3.38
N THR A 14 8.56 -28.28 4.09
CA THR A 14 9.19 -27.53 5.19
C THR A 14 10.33 -26.62 4.74
N GLU A 15 10.95 -26.91 3.59
CA GLU A 15 12.08 -26.18 3.03
C GLU A 15 11.71 -25.35 1.80
N ARG A 16 12.19 -24.10 1.73
CA ARG A 16 11.87 -23.14 0.65
C ARG A 16 12.25 -23.67 -0.73
N ASP A 17 13.39 -24.32 -0.83
CA ASP A 17 13.93 -24.82 -2.09
C ASP A 17 13.14 -26.03 -2.61
N GLU A 18 12.64 -26.87 -1.70
CA GLU A 18 11.79 -28.01 -2.04
C GLU A 18 10.38 -27.57 -2.47
N ALA A 19 9.82 -26.54 -1.80
CA ALA A 19 8.53 -25.96 -2.19
C ALA A 19 8.62 -25.30 -3.57
N TYR A 20 9.72 -24.59 -3.83
CA TYR A 20 10.03 -24.02 -5.14
C TYR A 20 10.17 -25.10 -6.22
N LEU A 21 10.87 -26.20 -5.92
CA LEU A 21 11.04 -27.31 -6.86
C LEU A 21 9.70 -27.97 -7.19
N LEU A 22 8.83 -28.16 -6.19
CA LEU A 22 7.50 -28.73 -6.36
C LEU A 22 6.61 -27.81 -7.22
N LEU A 23 6.59 -26.50 -6.91
CA LEU A 23 5.88 -25.49 -7.70
C LEU A 23 6.40 -25.45 -9.14
N SER A 24 7.72 -25.44 -9.32
CA SER A 24 8.35 -25.46 -10.64
C SER A 24 7.93 -26.68 -11.45
N LYS A 25 7.89 -27.86 -10.83
CA LYS A 25 7.42 -29.10 -11.46
C LYS A 25 5.94 -29.01 -11.86
N LEU A 26 5.08 -28.50 -10.97
CA LEU A 26 3.65 -28.34 -11.23
C LEU A 26 3.37 -27.42 -12.42
N VAL A 27 4.01 -26.25 -12.45
CA VAL A 27 3.86 -25.25 -13.51
C VAL A 27 4.44 -25.77 -14.85
N GLN A 28 5.32 -26.78 -14.82
CA GLN A 28 5.81 -27.46 -16.02
C GLN A 28 4.90 -28.60 -16.52
N THR A 29 4.21 -29.31 -15.62
CA THR A 29 3.45 -30.52 -15.98
C THR A 29 1.96 -30.28 -16.15
N GLU A 30 1.41 -29.25 -15.53
CA GLU A 30 -0.02 -28.97 -15.50
C GLU A 30 -0.37 -27.68 -16.25
N ARG A 31 -1.65 -27.55 -16.64
CA ARG A 31 -2.19 -26.29 -17.17
C ARG A 31 -2.54 -25.37 -16.01
N CYS A 32 -1.67 -24.42 -15.71
CA CYS A 32 -1.87 -23.50 -14.59
C CYS A 32 -2.22 -22.08 -15.07
N LEU A 33 -3.06 -21.41 -14.28
CA LEU A 33 -3.14 -19.95 -14.25
C LEU A 33 -2.25 -19.44 -13.13
N VAL A 34 -1.24 -18.65 -13.47
CA VAL A 34 -0.34 -18.00 -12.51
C VAL A 34 -0.73 -16.52 -12.41
N VAL A 35 -1.12 -16.07 -11.24
CA VAL A 35 -1.43 -14.65 -10.98
C VAL A 35 -0.27 -14.02 -10.21
N GLN A 36 0.38 -13.03 -10.83
CA GLN A 36 1.46 -12.25 -10.25
C GLN A 36 0.93 -10.85 -9.92
N ASP A 37 0.85 -10.54 -8.65
CA ASP A 37 0.41 -9.22 -8.20
C ASP A 37 1.61 -8.29 -7.95
N GLY A 38 1.52 -7.05 -8.44
CA GLY A 38 2.48 -5.98 -8.14
C GLY A 38 3.88 -6.16 -8.74
N LEU A 39 4.02 -6.40 -10.05
CA LEU A 39 5.34 -6.52 -10.69
C LEU A 39 6.24 -5.29 -10.48
N ASP A 40 5.66 -4.10 -10.31
CA ASP A 40 6.42 -2.89 -10.03
C ASP A 40 7.06 -2.88 -8.63
N GLU A 41 6.59 -3.74 -7.74
CA GLU A 41 7.09 -3.93 -6.38
C GLU A 41 8.27 -4.90 -6.31
N TRP A 42 8.61 -5.54 -7.44
CA TRP A 42 9.72 -6.48 -7.50
C TRP A 42 11.03 -5.71 -7.70
N TRP A 43 11.91 -5.81 -6.71
CA TRP A 43 13.26 -5.27 -6.72
C TRP A 43 14.29 -6.41 -6.56
N ASP A 44 15.27 -6.45 -7.46
CA ASP A 44 16.40 -7.38 -7.40
C ASP A 44 17.68 -6.57 -7.16
N PRO A 45 18.13 -6.43 -5.90
CA PRO A 45 19.29 -5.62 -5.56
C PRO A 45 20.61 -6.21 -6.10
N GLU A 46 20.65 -7.47 -6.52
CA GLU A 46 21.85 -8.11 -7.07
C GLU A 46 21.79 -8.35 -8.58
N GLY A 47 20.63 -8.14 -9.22
CA GLY A 47 20.40 -8.47 -10.63
C GLY A 47 20.52 -9.97 -10.96
N LYS A 48 20.53 -10.83 -9.94
CA LYS A 48 20.79 -12.28 -10.06
C LYS A 48 19.55 -13.16 -9.83
N LEU A 49 18.50 -12.64 -9.20
CA LEU A 49 17.47 -13.45 -8.57
C LEU A 49 16.06 -12.87 -8.74
N ALA A 50 15.76 -12.37 -9.93
CA ALA A 50 14.51 -12.63 -10.61
C ALA A 50 14.59 -12.02 -12.02
N GLN A 51 14.99 -12.81 -13.01
CA GLN A 51 14.04 -12.89 -14.13
C GLN A 51 12.76 -13.25 -13.41
N PRO A 52 11.71 -12.42 -13.46
CA PRO A 52 10.49 -12.83 -12.82
C PRO A 52 10.14 -14.18 -13.45
N ILE A 53 9.25 -14.94 -12.83
CA ILE A 53 8.73 -16.18 -13.39
C ILE A 53 7.92 -15.79 -14.65
N LEU A 54 8.63 -15.29 -15.66
CA LEU A 54 8.22 -14.39 -16.72
C LEU A 54 8.78 -15.04 -17.98
N ILE A 55 7.81 -15.61 -18.68
CA ILE A 55 7.71 -15.69 -20.13
C ILE A 55 8.32 -16.94 -20.74
N SER A 56 9.54 -17.35 -20.39
CA SER A 56 10.27 -18.31 -21.24
C SER A 56 10.13 -19.79 -20.85
N CYS A 57 9.78 -20.11 -19.61
CA CYS A 57 9.95 -21.47 -19.08
C CYS A 57 8.68 -22.34 -19.04
N TYR A 58 7.50 -21.77 -19.30
CA TYR A 58 6.23 -22.46 -19.01
C TYR A 58 5.25 -22.37 -20.19
N SER A 59 5.56 -23.11 -21.25
CA SER A 59 4.75 -23.16 -22.49
C SER A 59 3.29 -23.62 -22.28
N GLN A 60 2.95 -24.18 -21.11
CA GLN A 60 1.61 -24.67 -20.78
C GLN A 60 0.82 -23.78 -19.81
N CYS A 61 1.39 -22.66 -19.36
CA CYS A 61 0.78 -21.79 -18.38
C CYS A 61 0.22 -20.50 -18.99
N THR A 62 -0.89 -20.03 -18.40
CA THR A 62 -1.36 -18.65 -18.59
C THR A 62 -0.85 -17.82 -17.42
N ILE A 63 -0.20 -16.69 -17.71
CA ILE A 63 0.33 -15.78 -16.69
C ILE A 63 -0.47 -14.48 -16.77
N LEU A 64 -1.08 -14.09 -15.65
CA LEU A 64 -1.73 -12.81 -15.45
C LEU A 64 -0.89 -11.98 -14.48
N THR A 65 -0.40 -10.84 -14.92
CA THR A 65 0.45 -9.97 -14.10
C THR A 65 -0.16 -8.58 -13.96
N THR A 66 -0.19 -8.04 -12.74
CA THR A 66 -0.58 -6.65 -12.47
C THR A 66 0.68 -5.80 -12.28
N THR A 67 0.63 -4.54 -12.74
CA THR A 67 1.75 -3.61 -12.57
C THR A 67 1.31 -2.16 -12.76
N ARG A 68 2.09 -1.22 -12.24
CA ARG A 68 1.94 0.22 -12.55
C ARG A 68 2.41 0.55 -13.97
N PRO A 69 1.79 1.53 -14.67
CA PRO A 69 2.11 1.85 -16.06
C PRO A 69 3.60 2.13 -16.34
N TRP A 70 4.28 2.83 -15.44
CA TRP A 70 5.69 3.18 -15.63
C TRP A 70 6.62 1.95 -15.66
N LYS A 71 6.26 0.83 -15.01
CA LYS A 71 7.10 -0.38 -15.04
C LYS A 71 7.16 -1.00 -16.44
N LEU A 72 6.15 -0.75 -17.29
CA LEU A 72 6.12 -1.21 -18.67
C LEU A 72 7.19 -0.56 -19.56
N THR A 73 7.82 0.53 -19.11
CA THR A 73 8.93 1.16 -19.85
C THR A 73 10.26 0.41 -19.68
N ASP A 74 10.38 -0.52 -18.71
CA ASP A 74 11.57 -1.34 -18.52
C ASP A 74 11.83 -2.20 -19.77
N GLU A 75 13.03 -2.06 -20.34
CA GLU A 75 13.45 -2.77 -21.55
C GLU A 75 13.33 -4.30 -21.44
N ARG A 76 13.46 -4.86 -20.23
CA ARG A 76 13.28 -6.31 -20.00
C ARG A 76 11.82 -6.73 -20.17
N ILE A 77 10.90 -5.86 -19.77
CA ILE A 77 9.46 -6.08 -19.92
C ILE A 77 9.03 -5.81 -21.36
N LYS A 78 9.58 -4.78 -22.04
CA LYS A 78 9.32 -4.59 -23.48
C LYS A 78 9.75 -5.79 -24.33
N LYS A 79 10.83 -6.46 -23.95
CA LYS A 79 11.33 -7.68 -24.61
C LYS A 79 10.53 -8.94 -24.26
N SER A 80 9.59 -8.85 -23.32
CA SER A 80 8.70 -9.95 -22.97
C SER A 80 7.64 -10.21 -24.05
N GLN A 81 7.21 -11.46 -24.20
CA GLN A 81 6.08 -11.82 -25.04
C GLN A 81 4.77 -11.50 -24.30
N ILE A 82 4.35 -10.23 -24.35
CA ILE A 82 3.03 -9.82 -23.85
C ILE A 82 1.99 -10.17 -24.92
N VAL A 83 1.12 -11.13 -24.61
CA VAL A 83 0.06 -11.57 -25.53
C VAL A 83 -1.11 -10.58 -25.55
N SER A 84 -1.43 -9.97 -24.41
CA SER A 84 -2.53 -9.02 -24.26
C SER A 84 -2.25 -8.06 -23.11
N LEU A 85 -2.69 -6.81 -23.27
CA LEU A 85 -2.55 -5.75 -22.29
C LEU A 85 -3.93 -5.16 -21.99
N PHE A 86 -4.26 -5.07 -20.70
CA PHE A 86 -5.50 -4.48 -20.22
C PHE A 86 -5.18 -3.32 -19.27
N GLU A 87 -5.89 -2.21 -19.42
CA GLU A 87 -5.75 -1.03 -18.57
C GLU A 87 -6.95 -0.93 -17.62
N LEU A 88 -6.68 -0.88 -16.31
CA LEU A 88 -7.69 -0.59 -15.30
C LEU A 88 -7.85 0.92 -15.13
N LYS A 89 -8.95 1.47 -15.67
CA LYS A 89 -9.23 2.92 -15.68
C LYS A 89 -10.00 3.44 -14.45
N GLY A 90 -10.13 2.61 -13.42
CA GLY A 90 -10.92 2.93 -12.23
C GLY A 90 -12.42 2.69 -12.40
N ILE A 91 -13.22 3.43 -11.62
CA ILE A 91 -14.66 3.19 -11.47
C ILE A 91 -15.43 4.05 -12.47
N ARG A 92 -16.23 3.39 -13.31
CA ARG A 92 -17.07 4.08 -14.32
C ARG A 92 -18.22 4.89 -13.71
N TYR A 93 -18.81 4.40 -12.62
CA TYR A 93 -19.98 5.00 -11.97
C TYR A 93 -19.78 5.12 -10.45
N PRO A 94 -18.91 6.05 -10.00
CA PRO A 94 -18.51 6.14 -8.58
C PRO A 94 -19.69 6.37 -7.64
N TYR A 95 -20.61 7.28 -7.98
CA TYR A 95 -21.78 7.58 -7.15
C TYR A 95 -22.73 6.39 -6.95
N ILE A 96 -22.91 5.56 -7.99
CA ILE A 96 -23.72 4.33 -7.87
C ILE A 96 -23.04 3.36 -6.89
N LEU A 97 -21.72 3.22 -6.98
CA LEU A 97 -20.98 2.38 -6.05
C LEU A 97 -21.04 2.92 -4.61
N CYS A 98 -20.80 4.23 -4.42
CA CYS A 98 -20.93 4.89 -3.11
C CYS A 98 -22.31 4.62 -2.51
N LYS A 99 -23.38 4.84 -3.28
CA LYS A 99 -24.75 4.58 -2.84
C LYS A 99 -24.92 3.14 -2.37
N ASN A 100 -24.49 2.16 -3.17
CA ASN A 100 -24.60 0.75 -2.81
C ASN A 100 -23.82 0.40 -1.53
N VAL A 101 -22.62 0.96 -1.35
CA VAL A 101 -21.78 0.74 -0.16
C VAL A 101 -22.43 1.37 1.08
N LEU A 102 -22.90 2.60 0.95
CA LEU A 102 -23.53 3.36 2.02
C LEU A 102 -24.87 2.73 2.44
N ASP A 103 -25.71 2.34 1.48
CA ASP A 103 -26.97 1.60 1.73
C ASP A 103 -26.70 0.29 2.50
N SER A 104 -25.60 -0.40 2.17
CA SER A 104 -25.21 -1.65 2.85
C SER A 104 -24.69 -1.45 4.28
N SER A 105 -24.30 -0.23 4.65
CA SER A 105 -23.73 0.09 5.98
C SER A 105 -24.78 0.25 7.09
N GLY A 106 -26.08 0.21 6.75
CA GLY A 106 -27.18 0.07 7.71
C GLY A 106 -27.65 1.35 8.40
N GLY A 107 -27.36 2.54 7.85
CA GLY A 107 -27.76 3.82 8.45
C GLY A 107 -27.98 4.96 7.46
N PHE A 108 -28.22 4.66 6.18
CA PHE A 108 -28.26 5.66 5.11
C PHE A 108 -29.67 5.88 4.56
N THR A 109 -30.07 7.15 4.44
CA THR A 109 -31.29 7.62 3.76
C THR A 109 -30.91 8.31 2.44
N LEU A 110 -31.89 8.51 1.55
CA LEU A 110 -31.69 9.31 0.33
C LEU A 110 -31.16 10.72 0.66
N GLU A 111 -31.68 11.35 1.71
CA GLU A 111 -31.24 12.68 2.18
C GLU A 111 -29.75 12.67 2.57
N THR A 112 -29.29 11.64 3.29
CA THR A 112 -27.85 11.53 3.66
C THR A 112 -26.94 11.27 2.45
N PHE A 113 -27.47 10.68 1.38
CA PHE A 113 -26.72 10.49 0.13
C PHE A 113 -26.64 11.77 -0.68
N ASP A 114 -27.72 12.54 -0.76
CA ASP A 114 -27.71 13.86 -1.38
C ASP A 114 -26.74 14.79 -0.65
N ASP A 115 -26.71 14.75 0.69
CA ASP A 115 -25.72 15.49 1.50
C ASP A 115 -24.28 15.06 1.20
N PHE A 116 -24.03 13.75 1.10
CA PHE A 116 -22.72 13.22 0.73
C PHE A 116 -22.31 13.71 -0.65
N GLN A 117 -23.19 13.58 -1.65
CA GLN A 117 -22.90 13.98 -3.02
C GLN A 117 -22.64 15.50 -3.12
N ASN A 118 -23.48 16.33 -2.49
CA ASN A 118 -23.27 17.77 -2.42
C ASN A 118 -21.90 18.09 -1.79
N CYS A 119 -21.52 17.39 -0.73
CA CYS A 119 -20.22 17.59 -0.08
C CYS A 119 -19.04 17.24 -1.00
N ILE A 120 -19.15 16.16 -1.79
CA ILE A 120 -18.14 15.79 -2.79
C ILE A 120 -17.99 16.88 -3.85
N GLU A 121 -19.11 17.33 -4.42
CA GLU A 121 -19.15 18.34 -5.48
C GLU A 121 -18.60 19.69 -4.99
N GLU A 122 -19.01 20.15 -3.80
CA GLU A 122 -18.53 21.40 -3.19
C GLU A 122 -17.02 21.40 -2.90
N ASN A 123 -16.44 20.24 -2.63
CA ASN A 123 -15.01 20.08 -2.38
C ASN A 123 -14.21 19.68 -3.63
N GLY A 124 -14.87 19.46 -4.77
CA GLY A 124 -14.24 19.09 -6.05
C GLY A 124 -13.58 17.72 -6.02
N LEU A 125 -14.20 16.73 -5.38
CA LEU A 125 -13.63 15.39 -5.18
C LEU A 125 -14.12 14.34 -6.19
N ASP A 126 -14.89 14.72 -7.21
CA ASP A 126 -15.46 13.82 -8.22
C ASP A 126 -14.41 12.90 -8.86
N ASP A 127 -13.30 13.47 -9.32
CA ASP A 127 -12.23 12.72 -10.00
C ASP A 127 -11.51 11.76 -9.05
N ILE A 128 -11.50 12.06 -7.74
CA ILE A 128 -10.87 11.21 -6.73
C ILE A 128 -11.67 9.92 -6.54
N LEU A 129 -13.00 9.99 -6.67
CA LEU A 129 -13.88 8.83 -6.53
C LEU A 129 -13.68 7.78 -7.64
N LEU A 130 -13.01 8.13 -8.74
CA LEU A 130 -12.67 7.18 -9.79
C LEU A 130 -11.68 6.10 -9.29
N SER A 131 -10.90 6.39 -8.26
CA SER A 131 -10.00 5.42 -7.62
C SER A 131 -10.75 4.63 -6.54
N PRO A 132 -10.86 3.29 -6.65
CA PRO A 132 -11.52 2.46 -5.63
C PRO A 132 -10.95 2.64 -4.22
N MET A 133 -9.63 2.82 -4.13
CA MET A 133 -8.95 3.04 -2.85
C MET A 133 -9.35 4.38 -2.24
N LEU A 134 -9.29 5.47 -3.02
CA LEU A 134 -9.61 6.80 -2.51
C LEU A 134 -11.10 6.96 -2.24
N LEU A 135 -11.97 6.35 -3.05
CA LEU A 135 -13.40 6.24 -2.77
C LEU A 135 -13.64 5.56 -1.43
N SER A 136 -12.96 4.43 -1.16
CA SER A 136 -13.09 3.71 0.11
C SER A 136 -12.67 4.60 1.29
N LEU A 137 -11.58 5.36 1.15
CA LEU A 137 -11.14 6.30 2.18
C LEU A 137 -12.15 7.42 2.43
N ILE A 138 -12.72 8.01 1.37
CA ILE A 138 -13.72 9.08 1.46
C ILE A 138 -15.01 8.56 2.09
N VAL A 139 -15.50 7.40 1.66
CA VAL A 139 -16.71 6.77 2.21
C VAL A 139 -16.52 6.44 3.70
N CYS A 140 -15.40 5.84 4.08
CA CYS A 140 -15.10 5.57 5.49
C CYS A 140 -14.99 6.87 6.31
N SER A 141 -14.35 7.90 5.75
CA SER A 141 -14.22 9.21 6.41
C SER A 141 -15.59 9.84 6.64
N TRP A 142 -16.48 9.77 5.65
CA TRP A 142 -17.85 10.26 5.76
C TRP A 142 -18.65 9.50 6.83
N LEU A 143 -18.60 8.16 6.82
CA LEU A 143 -19.28 7.33 7.82
C LEU A 143 -18.78 7.59 9.24
N ASP A 144 -17.51 7.95 9.40
CA ASP A 144 -16.91 8.34 10.67
C ASP A 144 -17.21 9.81 11.07
N GLY A 145 -18.01 10.53 10.28
CA GLY A 145 -18.35 11.93 10.52
C GLY A 145 -17.15 12.88 10.39
N LEU A 146 -16.12 12.48 9.64
CA LEU A 146 -14.96 13.30 9.37
C LEU A 146 -15.26 14.30 8.25
N ARG A 147 -14.63 15.47 8.34
CA ARG A 147 -14.81 16.54 7.35
C ARG A 147 -14.09 16.17 6.04
N LEU A 148 -14.82 16.12 4.94
CA LEU A 148 -14.23 16.00 3.61
C LEU A 148 -13.53 17.33 3.21
N THR A 149 -12.40 17.20 2.53
CA THR A 149 -11.46 18.30 2.23
C THR A 149 -11.14 18.34 0.74
N ARG A 150 -10.34 19.29 0.27
CA ARG A 150 -10.24 19.64 -1.16
C ARG A 150 -9.09 18.94 -1.90
N SER A 151 -8.32 18.10 -1.22
CA SER A 151 -7.20 17.38 -1.83
C SER A 151 -6.99 16.00 -1.23
N ILE A 152 -6.36 15.11 -2.02
CA ILE A 152 -5.99 13.76 -1.57
C ILE A 152 -5.12 13.82 -0.30
N CYS A 153 -4.17 14.75 -0.24
CA CYS A 153 -3.32 14.92 0.94
C CYS A 153 -4.15 15.29 2.17
N GLU A 154 -5.10 16.21 2.05
CA GLU A 154 -5.98 16.58 3.15
C GLU A 154 -6.92 15.43 3.55
N VAL A 155 -7.36 14.59 2.60
CA VAL A 155 -8.15 13.38 2.90
C VAL A 155 -7.32 12.43 3.76
N TYR A 156 -6.05 12.19 3.43
CA TYR A 156 -5.15 11.38 4.25
C TYR A 156 -4.93 11.99 5.65
N ILE A 157 -4.72 13.30 5.74
CA ILE A 157 -4.54 14.01 7.02
C ILE A 157 -5.76 13.82 7.92
N VAL A 158 -6.96 14.05 7.38
CA VAL A 158 -8.21 13.92 8.13
C VAL A 158 -8.46 12.48 8.57
N LEU A 159 -8.23 11.52 7.68
CA LEU A 159 -8.34 10.10 8.00
C LEU A 159 -7.41 9.72 9.16
N ILE A 160 -6.14 10.13 9.09
CA ILE A 160 -5.14 9.83 10.13
C ILE A 160 -5.53 10.47 11.46
N ASP A 161 -6.00 11.73 11.46
CA ASP A 161 -6.48 12.38 12.68
C ASP A 161 -7.70 11.65 13.27
N GLY A 162 -8.59 11.13 12.42
CA GLY A 162 -9.71 10.26 12.82
C GLY A 162 -9.27 8.91 13.41
N LEU A 163 -8.26 8.26 12.82
CA LEU A 163 -7.67 7.03 13.35
C LEU A 163 -6.98 7.29 14.69
N PHE A 164 -6.28 8.41 14.83
CA PHE A 164 -5.65 8.82 16.08
C PHE A 164 -6.69 9.11 17.14
N LYS A 165 -7.77 9.82 16.82
CA LYS A 165 -8.90 10.02 17.73
C LYS A 165 -9.41 8.70 18.28
N LYS A 166 -9.73 7.73 17.40
CA LYS A 166 -10.20 6.39 17.80
C LYS A 166 -9.19 5.65 18.68
N ALA A 167 -7.89 5.79 18.42
CA ALA A 167 -6.86 5.16 19.24
C ALA A 167 -6.61 5.89 20.57
N SER A 168 -6.86 7.20 20.63
CA SER A 168 -6.63 8.11 21.76
C SER A 168 -7.83 8.33 22.67
N ASP A 169 -9.01 7.75 22.40
CA ASP A 169 -10.18 7.75 23.31
C ASP A 169 -9.93 6.97 24.65
N GLY A 170 -8.67 6.92 25.10
CA GLY A 170 -8.24 6.55 26.44
C GLY A 170 -7.15 7.45 27.08
N GLN A 171 -6.47 8.39 26.40
CA GLN A 171 -5.43 9.26 27.01
C GLN A 171 -5.22 10.59 26.23
N SER A 172 -4.91 11.67 26.95
CA SER A 172 -4.70 13.03 26.40
C SER A 172 -3.36 13.65 26.86
N TYR A 173 -2.51 14.10 25.94
CA TYR A 173 -1.48 15.13 26.15
C TYR A 173 -1.21 15.90 24.83
N PHE A 174 -0.66 17.13 24.89
CA PHE A 174 -0.63 18.13 23.80
C PHE A 174 0.80 18.61 23.50
N THR A 175 1.15 18.86 22.22
CA THR A 175 2.16 19.86 21.79
C THR A 175 1.89 20.38 20.35
N GLN A 176 2.16 21.67 20.10
CA GLN A 176 1.73 22.43 18.90
C GLN A 176 2.54 22.13 17.61
N PRO A 177 1.98 22.34 16.40
CA PRO A 177 2.65 22.09 15.11
C PRO A 177 3.23 23.36 14.47
N THR A 178 4.10 23.18 13.48
CA THR A 178 4.76 24.24 12.70
C THR A 178 4.40 24.27 11.20
N SER A 179 3.33 23.62 10.73
CA SER A 179 2.92 23.69 9.31
C SER A 179 1.43 23.94 9.09
N ARG A 180 1.09 24.67 8.02
CA ARG A 180 -0.27 25.16 7.73
C ARG A 180 -1.31 24.05 7.50
N CYS A 181 -0.88 22.87 7.05
CA CYS A 181 -1.79 21.76 6.71
C CYS A 181 -2.34 20.98 7.94
N PHE A 182 -1.72 21.14 9.11
CA PHE A 182 -2.07 20.39 10.33
C PHE A 182 -2.57 21.29 11.47
N GLN A 183 -2.87 22.56 11.18
CA GLN A 183 -3.18 23.56 12.22
C GLN A 183 -4.47 23.26 13.01
N ASN A 184 -5.34 22.37 12.53
CA ASN A 184 -6.65 22.07 13.12
C ASN A 184 -6.85 20.60 13.55
N THR A 185 -5.82 19.76 13.50
CA THR A 185 -5.92 18.32 13.81
C THR A 185 -5.50 18.07 15.26
N ARG A 186 -6.45 18.11 16.21
CA ARG A 186 -6.14 18.03 17.64
C ARG A 186 -5.38 16.75 18.00
N TYR A 187 -5.77 15.59 17.46
CA TYR A 187 -5.22 14.30 17.86
C TYR A 187 -3.86 14.02 17.20
N PHE A 188 -3.63 14.59 16.03
CA PHE A 188 -2.32 14.69 15.41
C PHE A 188 -1.26 15.28 16.34
N HIS A 189 -1.58 16.39 17.02
CA HIS A 189 -0.67 17.03 17.99
C HIS A 189 -0.29 16.13 19.15
N GLN A 190 -1.26 15.37 19.65
CA GLN A 190 -1.06 14.49 20.80
C GLN A 190 -0.16 13.30 20.45
N ASN A 191 -0.16 12.91 19.19
CA ASN A 191 0.54 11.72 18.68
C ASN A 191 1.63 12.08 17.66
N MET A 192 2.13 13.33 17.69
CA MET A 192 3.10 13.83 16.72
C MET A 192 4.37 12.99 16.70
N GLU A 193 4.84 12.54 17.87
CA GLU A 193 6.04 11.70 17.98
C GLU A 193 5.85 10.36 17.25
N HIS A 194 4.73 9.67 17.50
CA HIS A 194 4.37 8.46 16.76
C HIS A 194 4.28 8.73 15.26
N PHE A 195 3.63 9.83 14.88
CA PHE A 195 3.43 10.20 13.48
C PHE A 195 4.77 10.46 12.75
N LEU A 196 5.69 11.20 13.37
CA LEU A 196 7.00 11.49 12.78
C LEU A 196 7.89 10.23 12.72
N ALA A 197 7.81 9.36 13.73
CA ALA A 197 8.51 8.07 13.72
C ALA A 197 8.02 7.18 12.56
N ILE A 198 6.70 7.03 12.42
CA ILE A 198 6.09 6.27 11.30
C ILE A 198 6.46 6.89 9.95
N SER A 199 6.42 8.23 9.85
CA SER A 199 6.82 8.96 8.64
C SER A 199 8.26 8.66 8.24
N LYS A 200 9.18 8.69 9.21
CA LYS A 200 10.59 8.35 9.00
C LYS A 200 10.76 6.90 8.57
N THR A 201 10.05 5.96 9.18
CA THR A 201 10.10 4.55 8.78
C THR A 201 9.61 4.36 7.35
N ALA A 202 8.51 5.01 6.95
CA ALA A 202 8.02 4.99 5.57
C ALA A 202 9.08 5.48 4.58
N PHE A 203 9.74 6.59 4.91
CA PHE A 203 10.84 7.14 4.11
C PHE A 203 12.01 6.15 4.00
N LEU A 204 12.47 5.56 5.11
CA LEU A 204 13.58 4.61 5.10
C LEU A 204 13.24 3.34 4.31
N MET A 205 12.02 2.83 4.43
CA MET A 205 11.54 1.70 3.63
C MET A 205 11.50 2.00 2.13
N MET A 206 11.36 3.27 1.73
CA MET A 206 11.39 3.65 0.32
C MET A 206 12.81 3.91 -0.19
N PHE A 207 13.66 4.53 0.62
CA PHE A 207 14.87 5.20 0.15
C PHE A 207 16.17 4.76 0.82
N SER A 208 16.14 3.94 1.88
CA SER A 208 17.38 3.48 2.53
C SER A 208 18.03 2.36 1.72
N ALA A 209 19.36 2.34 1.61
CA ALA A 209 20.07 1.30 0.85
C ALA A 209 19.85 -0.13 1.41
N GLU A 210 19.52 -0.25 2.70
CA GLU A 210 19.27 -1.54 3.37
C GLU A 210 17.84 -2.05 3.15
N LEU A 211 16.87 -1.15 2.96
CA LEU A 211 15.45 -1.49 2.82
C LEU A 211 14.85 -0.99 1.51
N GLU A 212 15.64 -0.58 0.54
CA GLU A 212 15.18 0.21 -0.60
C GLU A 212 13.99 -0.47 -1.30
N GLN A 213 12.92 0.30 -1.52
CA GLN A 213 11.68 -0.16 -2.14
C GLN A 213 10.97 -1.31 -1.39
N SER A 214 11.23 -1.50 -0.10
CA SER A 214 10.52 -2.48 0.71
C SER A 214 9.10 -2.02 1.02
N LEU A 215 8.11 -2.80 0.59
CA LEU A 215 6.70 -2.62 0.99
C LEU A 215 6.31 -3.51 2.17
N VAL A 216 7.05 -4.61 2.34
CA VAL A 216 6.89 -5.57 3.42
C VAL A 216 8.22 -5.70 4.14
N ILE A 217 8.22 -5.50 5.44
CA ILE A 217 9.40 -5.56 6.29
C ILE A 217 9.21 -6.63 7.36
N SER A 218 10.26 -7.41 7.65
CA SER A 218 10.20 -8.37 8.76
C SER A 218 10.13 -7.62 10.09
N ASP A 219 9.49 -8.22 11.08
CA ASP A 219 9.34 -7.57 12.38
C ASP A 219 10.69 -7.25 13.06
N GLN A 220 11.66 -8.15 12.88
CA GLN A 220 13.01 -7.97 13.38
C GLN A 220 13.74 -6.77 12.74
N GLN A 221 13.55 -6.56 11.43
CA GLN A 221 14.12 -5.40 10.74
C GLN A 221 13.38 -4.11 11.14
N LEU A 222 12.05 -4.17 11.22
CA LEU A 222 11.24 -3.01 11.60
C LEU A 222 11.61 -2.48 12.99
N ALA A 223 11.88 -3.38 13.95
CA ALA A 223 12.30 -3.00 15.30
C ALA A 223 13.58 -2.14 15.35
N GLN A 224 14.40 -2.14 14.29
CA GLN A 224 15.60 -1.29 14.18
C GLN A 224 15.27 0.17 13.84
N TYR A 225 14.14 0.41 13.16
CA TYR A 225 13.78 1.72 12.63
C TYR A 225 12.52 2.31 13.27
N LEU A 226 11.67 1.46 13.85
CA LEU A 226 10.43 1.85 14.53
C LEU A 226 10.40 1.22 15.92
N PRO A 227 10.67 2.01 16.99
CA PRO A 227 10.52 1.57 18.37
C PRO A 227 9.16 0.91 18.64
N GLN A 228 9.16 -0.08 19.53
CA GLN A 228 8.00 -0.93 19.81
C GLN A 228 6.74 -0.13 20.18
N GLU A 229 6.88 0.96 20.94
CA GLU A 229 5.75 1.81 21.31
C GLU A 229 5.05 2.45 20.09
N HIS A 230 5.82 2.91 19.10
CA HIS A 230 5.27 3.51 17.89
C HIS A 230 4.73 2.46 16.93
N LYS A 231 5.35 1.28 16.89
CA LYS A 231 4.83 0.13 16.14
C LYS A 231 3.48 -0.32 16.70
N GLU A 232 3.35 -0.48 18.01
CA GLU A 232 2.08 -0.86 18.65
C GLU A 232 0.99 0.17 18.38
N PHE A 233 1.34 1.45 18.47
CA PHE A 233 0.43 2.54 18.11
C PHE A 233 0.01 2.48 16.62
N ALA A 234 0.96 2.25 15.71
CA ALA A 234 0.68 2.13 14.27
C ALA A 234 -0.19 0.92 13.92
N LEU A 235 -0.02 -0.21 14.62
CA LEU A 235 -0.87 -1.39 14.49
C LEU A 235 -2.27 -1.14 15.08
N LYS A 236 -2.35 -0.51 16.26
CA LYS A 236 -3.62 -0.17 16.91
C LYS A 236 -4.47 0.79 16.07
N THR A 237 -3.83 1.75 15.41
CA THR A 237 -4.48 2.73 14.52
C THR A 237 -4.80 2.16 13.14
N GLY A 238 -4.29 0.98 12.79
CA GLY A 238 -4.47 0.37 11.46
C GLY A 238 -3.65 1.04 10.35
N ILE A 239 -2.64 1.85 10.69
CA ILE A 239 -1.69 2.41 9.73
C ILE A 239 -0.78 1.31 9.20
N LEU A 240 -0.30 0.47 10.11
CA LEU A 240 0.41 -0.77 9.79
C LEU A 240 -0.52 -1.96 9.95
N SER A 241 -0.32 -2.96 9.10
CA SER A 241 -0.91 -4.29 9.23
C SER A 241 0.19 -5.30 9.50
N GLU A 242 -0.04 -6.17 10.48
CA GLU A 242 0.84 -7.32 10.74
C GLU A 242 0.26 -8.56 10.05
N ARG A 243 1.07 -9.19 9.21
CA ARG A 243 0.77 -10.52 8.68
C ARG A 243 1.62 -11.55 9.40
N LYS A 244 0.95 -12.46 10.10
CA LYS A 244 1.58 -13.66 10.65
C LYS A 244 1.46 -14.76 9.61
N SER A 245 2.56 -15.10 8.96
CA SER A 245 2.58 -16.31 8.14
C SER A 245 2.53 -17.51 9.08
N ILE A 246 1.36 -18.13 9.19
CA ILE A 246 1.22 -19.42 9.89
C ILE A 246 1.61 -20.50 8.89
N CYS A 247 2.90 -20.62 8.62
CA CYS A 247 3.44 -21.86 8.07
C CYS A 247 3.91 -22.71 9.25
N ARG A 248 3.66 -24.02 9.24
CA ARG A 248 4.01 -24.92 10.36
C ARG A 248 5.51 -24.89 10.73
N THR A 249 6.36 -24.37 9.85
CA THR A 249 7.82 -24.33 9.96
C THR A 249 8.42 -22.99 10.37
N TYR A 250 7.76 -21.87 10.08
CA TYR A 250 8.30 -20.54 10.35
C TYR A 250 7.18 -19.57 10.70
N GLN A 251 7.11 -19.20 11.98
CA GLN A 251 6.39 -17.99 12.37
C GLN A 251 7.26 -16.79 11.98
N ARG A 252 6.93 -16.17 10.87
CA ARG A 252 7.42 -14.84 10.52
C ARG A 252 6.26 -13.86 10.64
N SER A 253 6.41 -12.88 11.52
CA SER A 253 5.64 -11.65 11.48
C SER A 253 6.31 -10.70 10.50
N THR A 254 5.54 -10.26 9.52
CA THR A 254 5.92 -9.17 8.63
C THR A 254 4.92 -8.04 8.81
N CYS A 255 5.40 -6.82 8.70
CA CYS A 255 4.57 -5.63 8.75
C CYS A 255 4.60 -4.93 7.38
N SER A 256 3.49 -4.30 7.04
CA SER A 256 3.39 -3.41 5.89
C SER A 256 2.44 -2.27 6.22
N PHE A 257 2.55 -1.16 5.50
CA PHE A 257 1.46 -0.18 5.47
C PHE A 257 0.20 -0.83 4.91
N ILE A 258 -0.98 -0.36 5.33
CA ILE A 258 -2.26 -0.91 4.85
C ILE A 258 -2.42 -0.81 3.33
N HIS A 259 -1.78 0.20 2.73
CA HIS A 259 -1.70 0.39 1.29
C HIS A 259 -0.45 1.18 0.92
N LYS A 260 0.12 0.93 -0.27
CA LYS A 260 1.33 1.59 -0.74
C LYS A 260 1.22 3.12 -0.77
N SER A 261 0.08 3.66 -1.16
CA SER A 261 -0.13 5.13 -1.16
C SER A 261 -0.13 5.74 0.25
N MET A 262 -0.42 4.95 1.29
CA MET A 262 -0.26 5.39 2.68
C MET A 262 1.23 5.52 3.04
N GLN A 263 2.06 4.54 2.64
CA GLN A 263 3.51 4.63 2.77
C GLN A 263 4.07 5.84 2.01
N ASP A 264 3.63 6.05 0.77
CA ASP A 264 4.03 7.20 -0.06
C ASP A 264 3.67 8.53 0.64
N PHE A 265 2.47 8.63 1.21
CA PHE A 265 2.03 9.81 1.99
C PHE A 265 2.94 10.06 3.20
N PHE A 266 3.19 9.05 4.03
CA PHE A 266 4.04 9.18 5.22
C PHE A 266 5.49 9.54 4.87
N ALA A 267 6.03 8.98 3.80
CA ALA A 267 7.36 9.34 3.30
C ALA A 267 7.40 10.79 2.83
N ALA A 268 6.39 11.25 2.08
CA ALA A 268 6.29 12.64 1.65
C ALA A 268 6.21 13.62 2.83
N VAL A 269 5.49 13.25 3.89
CA VAL A 269 5.43 14.07 5.11
C VAL A 269 6.79 14.14 5.81
N HIS A 270 7.55 13.05 5.87
CA HIS A 270 8.90 13.07 6.41
C HIS A 270 9.79 14.06 5.65
N ILE A 271 9.77 14.00 4.32
CA ILE A 271 10.53 14.90 3.44
C ILE A 271 10.12 16.36 3.66
N ALA A 272 8.83 16.63 3.79
CA ALA A 272 8.33 17.99 4.03
C ALA A 272 8.74 18.54 5.41
N TYR A 273 8.89 17.67 6.42
CA TYR A 273 9.29 18.06 7.77
C TYR A 273 10.81 18.15 7.94
N ASN A 274 11.58 17.33 7.21
CA ASN A 274 13.04 17.28 7.27
C ASN A 274 13.67 17.78 5.98
N SER A 275 13.84 19.11 5.87
CA SER A 275 14.33 19.76 4.65
C SER A 275 15.75 19.33 4.24
N ALA A 276 16.53 18.71 5.13
CA ALA A 276 17.84 18.15 4.78
C ALA A 276 17.72 16.98 3.80
N ASP A 277 16.63 16.21 3.88
CA ASP A 277 16.40 15.03 3.04
C ASP A 277 15.84 15.42 1.65
N LEU A 278 15.37 16.65 1.46
CA LEU A 278 15.01 17.17 0.13
C LEU A 278 16.20 17.15 -0.83
N GLY A 279 17.41 17.46 -0.34
CA GLY A 279 18.63 17.39 -1.14
C GLY A 279 19.06 15.97 -1.49
N PHE A 280 18.68 14.98 -0.67
CA PHE A 280 18.84 13.57 -0.99
C PHE A 280 17.83 13.13 -2.05
N VAL A 281 16.54 13.43 -1.85
CA VAL A 281 15.46 13.05 -2.79
C VAL A 281 15.68 13.71 -4.16
N SER A 282 16.09 14.98 -4.20
CA SER A 282 16.42 15.65 -5.47
C SER A 282 17.56 14.96 -6.21
N ARG A 283 18.58 14.47 -5.50
CA ARG A 283 19.68 13.71 -6.11
C ARG A 283 19.20 12.34 -6.56
N TYR A 284 18.49 11.62 -5.70
CA TYR A 284 17.89 10.32 -6.02
C TYR A 284 17.01 10.38 -7.28
N MET A 285 16.14 11.39 -7.37
CA MET A 285 15.27 11.63 -8.53
C MET A 285 16.06 11.98 -9.80
N THR A 286 17.22 12.63 -9.67
CA THR A 286 18.10 12.95 -10.80
C THR A 286 18.84 11.71 -11.28
N GLU A 287 19.40 10.95 -10.35
CA GLU A 287 20.17 9.71 -10.59
C GLU A 287 19.30 8.57 -11.13
N HIS A 288 18.01 8.55 -10.78
CA HIS A 288 17.03 7.57 -11.24
C HIS A 288 15.99 8.16 -12.18
N SER A 289 16.27 9.33 -12.78
CA SER A 289 15.32 10.06 -13.63
C SER A 289 14.84 9.23 -14.82
N ASP A 290 15.71 8.41 -15.41
CA ASP A 290 15.37 7.50 -16.51
C ASP A 290 14.37 6.40 -16.11
N VAL A 291 14.38 5.99 -14.83
CA VAL A 291 13.47 4.98 -14.27
C VAL A 291 12.13 5.60 -13.84
N ILE A 292 12.14 6.85 -13.38
CA ILE A 292 10.98 7.53 -12.79
C ILE A 292 10.16 8.28 -13.85
N PHE A 293 10.83 8.94 -14.80
CA PHE A 293 10.16 9.78 -15.81
C PHE A 293 10.08 9.14 -17.20
N GLY A 294 10.70 7.96 -17.39
CA GLY A 294 10.57 7.16 -18.60
C GLY A 294 10.88 7.95 -19.87
N ASN A 295 12.16 8.18 -20.15
CA ASN A 295 12.61 8.52 -21.51
C ASN A 295 12.81 7.25 -22.35
#